data_AF-A0A239GZN6-F1
#
_entry.id   AF-A0A239GZN6-F1
#
_cell.length_a   1.000
_cell.length_b   1.000
_cell.length_c   1.000
_cell.angle_alpha   90.00
_cell.angle_beta   90.00
_cell.angle_gamma   90.00
#
_symmetry.space_group_name_H-M   'P 1'
#
loop_
_entity.id
_entity.type
_entity.pdbx_description
1 polymer ?
#
loop_
_entity_poly.entity_id
_entity_poly.type
_entity_poly.pdbx_seq_one_letter_code
_entity_poly.pdbx_strand_id
1 'polypeptide(L)'
;MSRCRTVPSRSLPALPALLALLALLALLVLPTAAAAFRATTTNPANSLAADRLQPPSGLTATQSCSTATIVHVGSSSSTGLGTLVLQTPPGTDPGDVLVAQVSNKGGGTSLLTPPAGWTSIRRDTVHRPDAVPQVTSALFWRAAVAGEPSSATFTLNASVEMVGGIATYRGVSTADPVDASQVRTGTSATATTPSVTTTTAATMLVDFTAKWQDDLPAPTGTQQRWRLTSGGSTAHYGVSAGDVAFAGTGATPTRTAASPTSSSSEWLAQTIALRPDPQQPSAVLTWTATPSSWATGYRGERVVAGTVQAISSAPMGTTTVTDTGLVDGTTYTYRVWAYRGSWVSEDATTTLTPSC
;
A
#
# COMPACT_ATOMS: atom_id res chain seq x y z
N MET A 1 49.13 -73.12 -61.16
CA MET A 1 48.37 -73.81 -62.25
C MET A 1 47.22 -72.91 -62.66
N SER A 2 46.93 -72.77 -63.97
CA SER A 2 45.64 -72.43 -64.61
C SER A 2 44.78 -71.25 -64.08
N ARG A 3 44.16 -70.37 -64.89
CA ARG A 3 44.10 -70.17 -66.35
C ARG A 3 43.61 -68.73 -66.65
N CYS A 4 43.76 -68.27 -67.88
CA CYS A 4 43.34 -66.96 -68.40
C CYS A 4 41.89 -66.94 -68.95
N ARG A 5 41.37 -65.74 -69.30
CA ARG A 5 40.07 -65.38 -69.96
C ARG A 5 38.88 -65.08 -69.02
N THR A 6 37.95 -64.14 -69.28
CA THR A 6 37.70 -63.26 -70.46
C THR A 6 36.92 -61.98 -70.08
N VAL A 7 36.96 -60.95 -70.94
CA VAL A 7 36.21 -59.66 -70.89
C VAL A 7 35.32 -59.60 -72.16
N PRO A 8 34.05 -59.09 -72.16
CA PRO A 8 33.82 -57.71 -72.66
C PRO A 8 32.53 -56.92 -72.23
N SER A 9 32.72 -55.60 -72.12
CA SER A 9 31.88 -54.44 -72.52
C SER A 9 30.34 -54.45 -72.62
N ARG A 10 29.73 -53.42 -72.01
CA ARG A 10 28.69 -52.47 -72.53
C ARG A 10 28.87 -51.16 -71.73
N SER A 11 28.74 -49.91 -72.19
CA SER A 11 28.59 -49.22 -73.48
C SER A 11 28.47 -47.70 -73.14
N LEU A 12 29.30 -46.84 -73.75
CA LEU A 12 29.28 -45.36 -73.64
C LEU A 12 28.07 -44.74 -74.39
N PRO A 13 27.74 -43.41 -74.29
CA PRO A 13 28.54 -42.22 -73.92
C PRO A 13 28.01 -41.51 -72.63
N ALA A 14 28.26 -40.23 -72.25
CA ALA A 14 28.80 -39.04 -72.94
C ALA A 14 29.43 -37.97 -71.99
N LEU A 15 29.75 -36.80 -72.56
CA LEU A 15 30.21 -35.52 -71.97
C LEU A 15 29.18 -34.39 -72.29
N PRO A 16 29.28 -33.14 -71.78
CA PRO A 16 29.53 -32.69 -70.40
C PRO A 16 28.61 -31.48 -69.99
N ALA A 17 27.88 -31.53 -68.87
CA ALA A 17 27.03 -30.39 -68.48
C ALA A 17 26.76 -30.25 -66.96
N LEU A 18 27.77 -29.90 -66.16
CA LEU A 18 27.52 -29.47 -64.76
C LEU A 18 28.52 -28.45 -64.19
N LEU A 19 29.15 -27.60 -65.01
CA LEU A 19 29.92 -26.45 -64.52
C LEU A 19 29.06 -25.20 -64.26
N ALA A 20 27.78 -25.23 -64.60
CA ALA A 20 26.86 -24.09 -64.49
C ALA A 20 26.10 -24.01 -63.14
N LEU A 21 26.12 -25.05 -62.31
CA LEU A 21 25.33 -25.11 -61.08
C LEU A 21 26.07 -24.59 -59.83
N LEU A 22 27.40 -24.39 -59.91
CA LEU A 22 28.20 -23.86 -58.79
C LEU A 22 28.18 -22.32 -58.69
N ALA A 23 27.60 -21.63 -59.68
CA ALA A 23 27.57 -20.16 -59.75
C ALA A 23 26.31 -19.53 -59.14
N LEU A 24 25.35 -20.32 -58.64
CA LEU A 24 24.05 -19.83 -58.15
C LEU A 24 23.79 -20.04 -56.64
N LEU A 25 24.78 -20.55 -55.90
CA LEU A 25 24.66 -20.84 -54.46
C LEU A 25 25.72 -20.14 -53.59
N ALA A 26 26.11 -18.91 -53.99
CA ALA A 26 27.10 -18.09 -53.30
C ALA A 26 26.62 -16.65 -52.96
N LEU A 27 25.31 -16.40 -53.03
CA LEU A 27 24.70 -15.19 -52.44
C LEU A 27 24.10 -15.52 -51.07
N LEU A 28 24.13 -14.55 -50.15
CA LEU A 28 23.57 -14.54 -48.78
C LEU A 28 24.45 -15.00 -47.60
N VAL A 29 25.75 -14.70 -47.62
CA VAL A 29 26.45 -14.19 -46.40
C VAL A 29 27.43 -13.07 -46.79
N LEU A 30 26.95 -11.83 -46.82
CA LEU A 30 27.81 -10.64 -46.79
C LEU A 30 27.73 -10.03 -45.39
N PRO A 31 28.85 -9.67 -44.74
CA PRO A 31 28.80 -8.87 -43.52
C PRO A 31 28.15 -7.51 -43.84
N THR A 32 27.45 -6.92 -42.87
CA THR A 32 26.89 -5.57 -42.99
C THR A 32 28.01 -4.54 -43.11
N ALA A 33 28.43 -4.25 -44.35
CA ALA A 33 29.45 -3.26 -44.65
C ALA A 33 28.90 -1.86 -44.36
N ALA A 34 29.22 -1.32 -43.18
CA ALA A 34 28.99 0.08 -42.87
C ALA A 34 29.92 0.95 -43.74
N ALA A 35 29.35 1.61 -44.75
CA ALA A 35 30.08 2.54 -45.61
C ALA A 35 30.42 3.84 -44.86
N ALA A 36 31.54 3.84 -44.15
CA ALA A 36 32.08 5.03 -43.50
C ALA A 36 32.79 5.94 -44.52
N PHE A 37 32.06 6.90 -45.09
CA PHE A 37 32.65 7.95 -45.92
C PHE A 37 33.53 8.88 -45.07
N ARG A 38 34.87 8.75 -45.19
CA ARG A 38 35.81 9.77 -44.73
C ARG A 38 36.06 10.79 -45.86
N ALA A 39 35.27 11.85 -45.88
CA ALA A 39 35.56 13.00 -46.73
C ALA A 39 36.64 13.88 -46.06
N THR A 40 37.85 13.92 -46.63
CA THR A 40 38.93 14.83 -46.21
C THR A 40 39.01 16.09 -47.07
N THR A 41 37.88 16.55 -47.60
CA THR A 41 37.75 17.86 -48.27
C THR A 41 36.75 18.71 -47.50
N THR A 42 37.24 19.76 -46.83
CA THR A 42 36.42 20.78 -46.19
C THR A 42 35.69 21.60 -47.24
N ASN A 43 34.49 21.14 -47.63
CA ASN A 43 33.54 21.90 -48.42
C ASN A 43 32.56 22.62 -47.47
N PRO A 44 32.54 23.96 -47.40
CA PRO A 44 31.64 24.71 -46.51
C PRO A 44 30.14 24.48 -46.78
N ALA A 45 29.77 23.95 -47.95
CA ALA A 45 28.37 23.73 -48.36
C ALA A 45 27.88 22.28 -48.18
N ASN A 46 28.76 21.31 -47.86
CA ASN A 46 28.40 19.90 -47.68
C ASN A 46 28.70 19.41 -46.27
N SER A 47 27.98 19.94 -45.28
CA SER A 47 27.72 19.14 -44.09
C SER A 47 26.70 18.06 -44.45
N LEU A 48 27.17 16.86 -44.77
CA LEU A 48 26.36 15.65 -44.65
C LEU A 48 26.11 15.41 -43.16
N ALA A 49 25.19 16.19 -42.59
CA ALA A 49 24.56 15.86 -41.33
C ALA A 49 23.81 14.55 -41.56
N ALA A 50 24.45 13.43 -41.24
CA ALA A 50 23.76 12.17 -41.09
C ALA A 50 22.66 12.41 -40.03
N ASP A 51 21.40 12.39 -40.45
CA ASP A 51 20.27 12.77 -39.62
C ASP A 51 20.17 11.77 -38.45
N ARG A 52 20.74 12.15 -37.30
CA ARG A 52 20.83 11.31 -36.11
C ARG A 52 19.67 11.64 -35.21
N LEU A 53 18.89 10.62 -34.87
CA LEU A 53 17.87 10.71 -33.84
C LEU A 53 18.51 11.17 -32.52
N GLN A 54 18.20 12.39 -32.11
CA GLN A 54 18.78 13.01 -30.92
C GLN A 54 18.17 12.39 -29.64
N PRO A 55 18.93 12.29 -28.55
CA PRO A 55 18.40 11.77 -27.30
C PRO A 55 17.43 12.76 -26.63
N PRO A 56 16.52 12.29 -25.76
CA PRO A 56 15.97 13.13 -24.70
C PRO A 56 17.10 13.59 -23.77
N SER A 57 16.85 14.60 -22.94
CA SER A 57 17.84 15.12 -21.99
C SER A 57 17.22 15.45 -20.63
N GLY A 58 18.04 15.69 -19.61
CA GLY A 58 17.54 16.05 -18.28
C GLY A 58 16.62 15.01 -17.63
N LEU A 59 16.90 13.71 -17.85
CA LEU A 59 16.14 12.64 -17.19
C LEU A 59 16.39 12.68 -15.67
N THR A 60 15.31 12.87 -14.93
CA THR A 60 15.29 12.81 -13.46
C THR A 60 14.32 11.75 -12.99
N ALA A 61 14.62 11.09 -11.88
CA ALA A 61 13.72 10.18 -11.19
C ALA A 61 13.47 10.70 -9.78
N THR A 62 12.21 11.01 -9.47
CA THR A 62 11.79 11.49 -8.14
C THR A 62 10.95 10.41 -7.49
N GLN A 63 11.28 9.99 -6.26
CA GLN A 63 10.44 9.04 -5.54
C GLN A 63 9.08 9.66 -5.17
N SER A 64 8.04 8.82 -5.17
CA SER A 64 6.75 9.12 -4.60
C SER A 64 6.34 7.97 -3.68
N CYS A 65 6.28 8.26 -2.39
CA CYS A 65 5.72 7.38 -1.36
C CYS A 65 4.22 7.63 -1.29
N SER A 66 3.40 6.59 -1.40
CA SER A 66 1.97 6.66 -1.14
C SER A 66 1.60 5.70 -0.02
N THR A 67 0.50 5.99 0.64
CA THR A 67 -0.12 5.11 1.63
C THR A 67 -1.54 4.80 1.17
N ALA A 68 -2.11 3.69 1.63
CA ALA A 68 -3.49 3.35 1.34
C ALA A 68 -4.45 4.35 2.01
N THR A 69 -5.53 4.71 1.31
CA THR A 69 -6.61 5.50 1.92
C THR A 69 -7.38 4.61 2.90
N ILE A 70 -7.38 4.95 4.19
CA ILE A 70 -8.16 4.21 5.18
C ILE A 70 -9.65 4.43 4.95
N VAL A 71 -10.42 3.35 4.85
CA VAL A 71 -11.89 3.40 4.77
C VAL A 71 -12.53 2.46 5.79
N HIS A 72 -13.61 2.92 6.43
CA HIS A 72 -14.44 2.08 7.30
C HIS A 72 -15.32 1.15 6.44
N VAL A 73 -15.20 -0.15 6.64
CA VAL A 73 -15.94 -1.20 5.93
C VAL A 73 -17.31 -1.44 6.58
N GLY A 74 -17.33 -1.66 7.90
CA GLY A 74 -18.53 -2.00 8.65
C GLY A 74 -18.28 -2.03 10.16
N SER A 75 -19.34 -1.98 10.95
CA SER A 75 -19.29 -2.11 12.40
C SER A 75 -20.37 -3.05 12.95
N SER A 76 -20.14 -3.58 14.15
CA SER A 76 -21.17 -4.24 14.97
C SER A 76 -20.98 -3.88 16.45
N SER A 77 -22.00 -4.09 17.27
CA SER A 77 -21.94 -3.86 18.72
C SER A 77 -22.82 -4.84 19.49
N SER A 78 -22.51 -5.06 20.77
CA SER A 78 -23.19 -6.04 21.60
C SER A 78 -23.07 -5.72 23.09
N THR A 79 -23.85 -6.41 23.91
CA THR A 79 -23.77 -6.43 25.38
C THR A 79 -23.52 -7.85 25.88
N GLY A 80 -23.10 -7.98 27.14
CA GLY A 80 -22.87 -9.27 27.76
C GLY A 80 -22.67 -9.20 29.27
N LEU A 81 -22.53 -10.37 29.90
CA LEU A 81 -22.29 -10.53 31.34
C LEU A 81 -21.10 -11.48 31.53
N GLY A 82 -19.94 -10.93 31.91
CA GLY A 82 -18.67 -11.68 32.01
C GLY A 82 -18.11 -12.27 30.70
N THR A 83 -18.88 -12.25 29.61
CA THR A 83 -18.43 -12.57 28.25
C THR A 83 -19.15 -11.65 27.27
N LEU A 84 -18.42 -11.11 26.30
CA LEU A 84 -18.93 -10.25 25.24
C LEU A 84 -18.60 -10.88 23.88
N VAL A 85 -19.62 -11.09 23.05
CA VAL A 85 -19.47 -11.60 21.68
C VAL A 85 -19.77 -10.48 20.70
N LEU A 86 -18.77 -10.10 19.90
CA LEU A 86 -18.88 -9.10 18.84
C LEU A 86 -18.88 -9.82 17.49
N GLN A 87 -19.84 -9.55 16.62
CA GLN A 87 -19.90 -10.15 15.29
C GLN A 87 -18.90 -9.47 14.37
N THR A 88 -18.14 -10.24 13.58
CA THR A 88 -17.24 -9.70 12.56
C THR A 88 -18.07 -8.92 11.54
N PRO A 89 -17.77 -7.63 11.28
CA PRO A 89 -18.58 -6.82 10.38
C PRO A 89 -18.68 -7.41 8.96
N PRO A 90 -19.87 -7.42 8.33
CA PRO A 90 -20.02 -7.87 6.95
C PRO A 90 -19.10 -7.09 5.99
N GLY A 91 -18.52 -7.80 5.02
CA GLY A 91 -17.56 -7.22 4.06
C GLY A 91 -16.11 -7.16 4.56
N THR A 92 -15.82 -7.66 5.77
CA THR A 92 -14.42 -7.85 6.24
C THR A 92 -13.71 -8.85 5.34
N ASP A 93 -12.67 -8.39 4.64
CA ASP A 93 -11.84 -9.18 3.75
C ASP A 93 -10.43 -9.40 4.37
N PRO A 94 -9.67 -10.44 3.96
CA PRO A 94 -8.31 -10.65 4.44
C PRO A 94 -7.41 -9.42 4.16
N GLY A 95 -6.68 -8.97 5.17
CA GLY A 95 -5.87 -7.74 5.11
C GLY A 95 -6.56 -6.49 5.65
N ASP A 96 -7.87 -6.52 5.95
CA ASP A 96 -8.50 -5.47 6.73
C ASP A 96 -8.04 -5.54 8.21
N VAL A 97 -8.11 -4.41 8.93
CA VAL A 97 -7.85 -4.35 10.38
C VAL A 97 -9.16 -4.18 11.13
N LEU A 98 -9.48 -5.14 12.00
CA LEU A 98 -10.57 -5.03 12.95
C LEU A 98 -10.08 -4.31 14.20
N VAL A 99 -10.87 -3.37 14.71
CA VAL A 99 -10.63 -2.65 15.97
C VAL A 99 -11.84 -2.85 16.87
N ALA A 100 -11.60 -3.34 18.08
CA ALA A 100 -12.66 -3.63 19.06
C ALA A 100 -12.50 -2.78 20.32
N GLN A 101 -13.58 -2.14 20.76
CA GLN A 101 -13.75 -1.63 22.11
C GLN A 101 -14.48 -2.69 22.94
N VAL A 102 -13.87 -3.10 24.05
CA VAL A 102 -14.43 -4.06 24.99
C VAL A 102 -14.40 -3.41 26.37
N SER A 103 -15.58 -2.98 26.81
CA SER A 103 -15.75 -2.20 28.03
C SER A 103 -16.49 -3.02 29.07
N ASN A 104 -16.08 -2.88 30.32
CA ASN A 104 -16.73 -3.53 31.47
C ASN A 104 -16.94 -2.53 32.62
N LYS A 105 -18.02 -2.75 33.37
CA LYS A 105 -18.26 -2.07 34.65
C LYS A 105 -17.19 -2.46 35.67
N GLY A 106 -16.62 -1.47 36.35
CA GLY A 106 -15.55 -1.66 37.33
C GLY A 106 -14.35 -2.46 36.81
N GLY A 107 -13.81 -3.37 37.62
CA GLY A 107 -12.95 -4.46 37.14
C GLY A 107 -11.58 -4.07 36.56
N GLY A 108 -10.95 -2.98 37.04
CA GLY A 108 -9.61 -2.57 36.59
C GLY A 108 -8.51 -3.63 36.79
N THR A 109 -8.69 -4.55 37.74
CA THR A 109 -7.80 -5.71 37.99
C THR A 109 -8.34 -7.03 37.46
N SER A 110 -9.58 -7.08 36.97
CA SER A 110 -10.17 -8.29 36.38
C SER A 110 -9.43 -8.63 35.08
N LEU A 111 -9.06 -9.90 34.89
CA LEU A 111 -8.40 -10.39 33.68
C LEU A 111 -9.41 -10.45 32.54
N LEU A 112 -9.15 -9.68 31.48
CA LEU A 112 -9.88 -9.73 30.22
C LEU A 112 -9.07 -10.53 29.20
N THR A 113 -9.60 -11.66 28.78
CA THR A 113 -9.00 -12.56 27.80
C THR A 113 -9.62 -12.31 26.43
N PRO A 114 -8.86 -11.79 25.44
CA PRO A 114 -9.33 -11.67 24.07
C PRO A 114 -9.23 -13.03 23.33
N PRO A 115 -9.89 -13.18 22.16
CA PRO A 115 -9.68 -14.35 21.30
C PRO A 115 -8.23 -14.42 20.81
N ALA A 116 -7.77 -15.61 20.41
CA ALA A 116 -6.47 -15.78 19.78
C ALA A 116 -6.32 -14.88 18.53
N GLY A 117 -5.12 -14.31 18.33
CA GLY A 117 -4.83 -13.41 17.21
C GLY A 117 -5.28 -11.96 17.40
N TRP A 118 -5.82 -11.58 18.57
CA TRP A 118 -6.08 -10.18 18.93
C TRP A 118 -4.94 -9.60 19.77
N THR A 119 -4.54 -8.37 19.45
CA THR A 119 -3.48 -7.61 20.11
C THR A 119 -4.09 -6.48 20.93
N SER A 120 -3.66 -6.32 22.18
CA SER A 120 -4.08 -5.21 23.03
C SER A 120 -3.43 -3.90 22.57
N ILE A 121 -4.23 -2.86 22.35
CA ILE A 121 -3.75 -1.48 22.16
C ILE A 121 -3.52 -0.84 23.53
N ARG A 122 -4.56 -0.85 24.37
CA ARG A 122 -4.61 -0.14 25.64
C ARG A 122 -5.81 -0.59 26.47
N ARG A 123 -5.69 -0.50 27.80
CA ARG A 123 -6.80 -0.68 28.74
C ARG A 123 -6.65 0.32 29.87
N ASP A 124 -7.69 1.10 30.12
CA ASP A 124 -7.70 2.07 31.22
C ASP A 124 -8.98 1.95 32.03
N THR A 125 -8.94 2.49 33.23
CA THR A 125 -10.05 2.51 34.19
C THR A 125 -10.15 3.89 34.81
N VAL A 126 -11.33 4.51 34.76
CA VAL A 126 -11.64 5.66 35.64
C VAL A 126 -12.23 5.15 36.96
N HIS A 127 -11.82 5.81 38.03
CA HIS A 127 -12.14 5.49 39.40
C HIS A 127 -12.98 6.61 40.01
N ARG A 128 -13.81 6.25 40.99
CA ARG A 128 -14.47 7.20 41.88
C ARG A 128 -13.47 7.94 42.77
N PRO A 129 -13.89 9.03 43.44
CA PRO A 129 -13.06 9.71 44.45
C PRO A 129 -12.58 8.82 45.61
N ASP A 130 -13.26 7.69 45.88
CA ASP A 130 -12.87 6.67 46.87
C ASP A 130 -11.93 5.58 46.31
N ALA A 131 -11.37 5.81 45.12
CA ALA A 131 -10.52 4.89 44.35
C ALA A 131 -11.20 3.57 43.92
N VAL A 132 -12.52 3.45 43.98
CA VAL A 132 -13.24 2.27 43.45
C VAL A 132 -13.28 2.34 41.92
N PRO A 133 -12.84 1.29 41.19
CA PRO A 133 -12.91 1.26 39.73
C PRO A 133 -14.37 1.19 39.26
N GLN A 134 -14.74 1.99 38.27
CA GLN A 134 -16.15 2.13 37.86
C GLN A 134 -16.41 1.89 36.38
N VAL A 135 -15.50 2.34 35.52
CA VAL A 135 -15.62 2.28 34.07
C VAL A 135 -14.27 1.86 33.53
N THR A 136 -14.20 0.68 32.90
CA THR A 136 -12.98 0.15 32.28
C THR A 136 -13.22 -0.09 30.80
N SER A 137 -12.33 0.43 29.94
CA SER A 137 -12.41 0.25 28.49
C SER A 137 -11.08 -0.28 27.97
N ALA A 138 -11.12 -1.44 27.32
CA ALA A 138 -9.98 -2.05 26.63
C ALA A 138 -10.18 -1.93 25.12
N LEU A 139 -9.13 -1.52 24.41
CA LEU A 139 -9.10 -1.49 22.95
C LEU A 139 -8.15 -2.56 22.44
N PHE A 140 -8.60 -3.31 21.43
CA PHE A 140 -7.82 -4.35 20.76
C PHE A 140 -7.86 -4.15 19.25
N TRP A 141 -6.87 -4.69 18.55
CA TRP A 141 -6.89 -4.84 17.09
C TRP A 141 -6.57 -6.26 16.66
N ARG A 142 -6.94 -6.59 15.41
CA ARG A 142 -6.58 -7.83 14.73
C ARG A 142 -6.52 -7.58 13.22
N ALA A 143 -5.53 -8.14 12.53
CA ALA A 143 -5.54 -8.24 11.08
C ALA A 143 -6.44 -9.41 10.65
N ALA A 144 -7.40 -9.16 9.76
CA ALA A 144 -8.29 -10.15 9.20
C ALA A 144 -7.51 -11.15 8.32
N VAL A 145 -7.80 -12.44 8.47
CA VAL A 145 -7.13 -13.50 7.70
C VAL A 145 -8.10 -14.22 6.76
N ALA A 146 -7.57 -15.02 5.83
CA ALA A 146 -8.39 -15.94 5.05
C ALA A 146 -9.11 -16.92 5.99
N GLY A 147 -10.45 -16.95 5.91
CA GLY A 147 -11.28 -17.70 6.87
C GLY A 147 -11.45 -17.00 8.23
N GLU A 148 -11.43 -15.67 8.25
CA GLU A 148 -11.70 -14.87 9.46
C GLU A 148 -12.95 -15.36 10.22
N PRO A 149 -12.88 -15.60 11.54
CA PRO A 149 -14.04 -16.04 12.32
C PRO A 149 -15.22 -15.08 12.21
N SER A 150 -16.45 -15.62 12.23
CA SER A 150 -17.68 -14.82 12.18
C SER A 150 -17.92 -13.95 13.43
N SER A 151 -17.20 -14.20 14.52
CA SER A 151 -17.27 -13.40 15.74
C SER A 151 -16.02 -13.48 16.60
N ALA A 152 -15.83 -12.45 17.44
CA ALA A 152 -14.81 -12.35 18.46
C ALA A 152 -15.45 -12.43 19.86
N THR A 153 -15.08 -13.44 20.64
CA THR A 153 -15.55 -13.65 22.02
C THR A 153 -14.49 -13.21 23.03
N PHE A 154 -14.78 -12.17 23.80
CA PHE A 154 -13.93 -11.68 24.88
C PHE A 154 -14.49 -12.13 26.23
N THR A 155 -13.68 -12.75 27.08
CA THR A 155 -14.11 -13.30 28.37
C THR A 155 -13.41 -12.60 29.52
N LEU A 156 -14.17 -12.18 30.52
CA LEU A 156 -13.67 -11.55 31.74
C LEU A 156 -13.74 -12.56 32.90
N ASN A 157 -12.74 -12.59 33.77
CA ASN A 157 -12.77 -13.43 34.98
C ASN A 157 -13.70 -12.91 36.10
N ALA A 158 -14.75 -12.17 35.75
CA ALA A 158 -15.75 -11.59 36.65
C ALA A 158 -17.10 -11.47 35.94
N SER A 159 -18.20 -11.76 36.65
CA SER A 159 -19.56 -11.62 36.13
C SER A 159 -20.11 -10.21 36.36
N VAL A 160 -19.80 -9.30 35.44
CA VAL A 160 -20.26 -7.89 35.45
C VAL A 160 -20.76 -7.49 34.06
N GLU A 161 -21.52 -6.39 33.99
CA GLU A 161 -21.95 -5.81 32.71
C GLU A 161 -20.77 -5.49 31.80
N MET A 162 -20.83 -6.04 30.59
CA MET A 162 -19.96 -5.74 29.46
C MET A 162 -20.76 -5.12 28.32
N VAL A 163 -20.11 -4.25 27.56
CA VAL A 163 -20.63 -3.62 26.35
C VAL A 163 -19.45 -3.28 25.43
N GLY A 164 -19.67 -3.30 24.13
CA GLY A 164 -18.61 -2.96 23.20
C GLY A 164 -19.06 -2.92 21.75
N GLY A 165 -18.10 -2.58 20.90
CA GLY A 165 -18.27 -2.53 19.45
C GLY A 165 -16.99 -2.89 18.74
N ILE A 166 -17.13 -3.33 17.50
CA ILE A 166 -16.06 -3.69 16.58
C ILE A 166 -16.29 -2.95 15.27
N ALA A 167 -15.25 -2.39 14.68
CA ALA A 167 -15.26 -1.85 13.33
C ALA A 167 -14.11 -2.43 12.51
N THR A 168 -14.37 -2.64 11.23
CA THR A 168 -13.38 -3.09 10.25
C THR A 168 -12.94 -1.89 9.41
N TYR A 169 -11.62 -1.73 9.27
CA TYR A 169 -10.98 -0.68 8.47
C TYR A 169 -10.08 -1.30 7.42
N ARG A 170 -10.25 -0.88 6.16
CA ARG A 170 -9.43 -1.26 5.02
C ARG A 170 -8.35 -0.21 4.77
N GLY A 171 -7.17 -0.64 4.31
CA GLY A 171 -6.04 0.26 4.04
C GLY A 171 -5.30 0.73 5.30
N VAL A 172 -5.49 0.06 6.43
CA VAL A 172 -4.70 0.24 7.66
C VAL A 172 -3.53 -0.75 7.62
N SER A 173 -2.34 -0.36 8.10
CA SER A 173 -1.20 -1.28 8.13
C SER A 173 -1.47 -2.49 9.02
N THR A 174 -1.32 -3.70 8.48
CA THR A 174 -1.59 -4.94 9.23
C THR A 174 -0.42 -5.36 10.13
N ALA A 175 0.78 -4.83 9.90
CA ALA A 175 1.98 -5.09 10.69
C ALA A 175 2.09 -4.16 11.91
N ASP A 176 1.79 -2.86 11.72
CA ASP A 176 1.78 -1.87 12.79
C ASP A 176 0.62 -0.87 12.58
N PRO A 177 -0.61 -1.21 13.02
CA PRO A 177 -1.82 -0.44 12.73
C PRO A 177 -2.01 0.82 13.58
N VAL A 178 -1.26 1.01 14.68
CA VAL A 178 -1.51 2.10 15.63
C VAL A 178 -0.37 3.10 15.60
N ASP A 179 -0.65 4.28 15.03
CA ASP A 179 0.30 5.38 14.94
C ASP A 179 0.51 6.06 16.30
N ALA A 180 -0.58 6.27 17.03
CA ALA A 180 -0.57 6.81 18.38
C ALA A 180 -1.84 6.41 19.15
N SER A 181 -1.80 6.41 20.48
CA SER A 181 -3.00 6.35 21.30
C SER A 181 -2.86 7.07 22.64
N GLN A 182 -3.97 7.57 23.18
CA GLN A 182 -4.05 8.24 24.50
C GLN A 182 -5.40 7.97 25.19
N VAL A 183 -5.45 8.27 26.50
CA VAL A 183 -6.69 8.31 27.30
C VAL A 183 -6.88 9.70 27.91
N ARG A 184 -8.13 10.08 28.16
CA ARG A 184 -8.50 11.06 29.17
C ARG A 184 -9.63 10.50 30.03
N THR A 185 -9.58 10.72 31.34
CA THR A 185 -10.62 10.35 32.29
C THR A 185 -11.15 11.58 33.01
N GLY A 186 -12.38 11.54 33.51
CA GLY A 186 -12.93 12.61 34.34
C GLY A 186 -14.32 12.29 34.88
N THR A 187 -14.90 13.25 35.60
CA THR A 187 -16.27 13.17 36.15
C THR A 187 -17.01 14.44 35.75
N SER A 188 -17.95 14.34 34.81
CA SER A 188 -18.75 15.46 34.33
C SER A 188 -19.88 14.98 33.41
N ALA A 189 -20.75 15.89 32.98
CA ALA A 189 -21.74 15.61 31.93
C ALA A 189 -21.12 15.45 30.53
N THR A 190 -19.89 15.93 30.30
CA THR A 190 -19.27 16.00 28.97
C THR A 190 -17.90 15.36 28.97
N ALA A 191 -17.76 14.24 28.27
CA ALA A 191 -16.46 13.63 28.01
C ALA A 191 -15.68 14.46 26.98
N THR A 192 -14.35 14.49 27.13
CA THR A 192 -13.44 15.13 26.17
C THR A 192 -12.37 14.13 25.76
N THR A 193 -12.20 13.91 24.47
CA THR A 193 -11.19 13.00 23.92
C THR A 193 -9.79 13.60 24.09
N PRO A 194 -8.75 12.78 24.35
CA PRO A 194 -7.38 13.26 24.40
C PRO A 194 -6.88 13.67 23.00
N SER A 195 -5.85 14.52 22.97
CA SER A 195 -5.07 14.73 21.75
C SER A 195 -4.02 13.62 21.64
N VAL A 196 -3.79 13.12 20.43
CA VAL A 196 -2.65 12.25 20.11
C VAL A 196 -1.72 12.99 19.16
N THR A 197 -0.43 12.66 19.17
CA THR A 197 0.53 13.19 18.18
C THR A 197 0.77 12.12 17.14
N THR A 198 0.31 12.36 15.91
CA THR A 198 0.52 11.45 14.78
C THR A 198 1.93 11.64 14.20
N THR A 199 2.60 10.54 13.87
CA THR A 199 3.89 10.54 13.15
C THR A 199 3.70 10.25 11.67
N THR A 200 2.59 9.61 11.30
CA THR A 200 2.21 9.32 9.91
C THR A 200 1.08 10.24 9.45
N ALA A 201 1.12 10.68 8.19
CA ALA A 201 0.02 11.42 7.54
C ALA A 201 -1.15 10.49 7.18
N ALA A 202 -2.30 11.06 6.78
CA ALA A 202 -3.48 10.32 6.31
C ALA A 202 -3.98 9.21 7.27
N THR A 203 -3.93 9.45 8.57
CA THR A 203 -4.42 8.53 9.60
C THR A 203 -5.94 8.57 9.72
N MET A 204 -6.54 7.52 10.27
CA MET A 204 -7.93 7.52 10.73
C MET A 204 -7.96 7.63 12.25
N LEU A 205 -8.49 8.73 12.77
CA LEU A 205 -8.69 8.87 14.21
C LEU A 205 -9.97 8.14 14.59
N VAL A 206 -9.89 7.20 15.54
CA VAL A 206 -11.07 6.57 16.14
C VAL A 206 -11.13 7.00 17.60
N ASP A 207 -12.18 7.74 17.92
CA ASP A 207 -12.48 8.25 19.24
C ASP A 207 -13.53 7.37 19.92
N PHE A 208 -13.21 6.87 21.10
CA PHE A 208 -14.05 6.01 21.92
C PHE A 208 -14.46 6.74 23.19
N THR A 209 -15.67 6.49 23.67
CA THR A 209 -16.09 6.86 25.02
C THR A 209 -16.64 5.65 25.76
N ALA A 210 -16.48 5.68 27.08
CA ALA A 210 -17.16 4.80 28.03
C ALA A 210 -17.58 5.65 29.23
N LYS A 211 -18.82 5.50 29.70
CA LYS A 211 -19.37 6.34 30.78
C LYS A 211 -20.34 5.57 31.68
N TRP A 212 -20.33 5.93 32.96
CA TRP A 212 -21.27 5.41 33.94
C TRP A 212 -22.65 6.09 33.81
N GLN A 213 -23.73 5.32 33.95
CA GLN A 213 -25.13 5.78 33.93
C GLN A 213 -25.65 6.41 32.63
N ASP A 214 -24.86 6.49 31.56
CA ASP A 214 -25.20 7.24 30.35
C ASP A 214 -24.40 6.73 29.15
N ASP A 215 -25.04 6.62 27.99
CA ASP A 215 -24.39 6.37 26.70
C ASP A 215 -24.25 7.68 25.93
N LEU A 216 -23.02 8.14 25.76
CA LEU A 216 -22.74 9.38 25.06
C LEU A 216 -22.92 9.22 23.54
N PRO A 217 -23.31 10.27 22.79
CA PRO A 217 -23.12 10.30 21.34
C PRO A 217 -21.64 10.08 20.98
N ALA A 218 -21.35 9.69 19.74
CA ALA A 218 -19.98 9.76 19.26
C ALA A 218 -19.42 11.20 19.38
N PRO A 219 -18.12 11.38 19.65
CA PRO A 219 -17.53 12.71 19.81
C PRO A 219 -17.76 13.63 18.59
N THR A 220 -17.96 14.91 18.88
CA THR A 220 -18.35 15.92 17.88
C THR A 220 -17.39 15.98 16.70
N GLY A 221 -17.93 15.99 15.47
CA GLY A 221 -17.13 15.98 14.24
C GLY A 221 -16.52 14.61 13.89
N THR A 222 -17.10 13.50 14.38
CA THR A 222 -16.82 12.13 13.94
C THR A 222 -18.06 11.48 13.31
N GLN A 223 -17.88 10.41 12.54
CA GLN A 223 -18.94 9.53 12.06
C GLN A 223 -19.21 8.44 13.10
N GLN A 224 -20.41 8.40 13.69
CA GLN A 224 -20.76 7.42 14.72
C GLN A 224 -20.73 5.99 14.17
N ARG A 225 -19.97 5.09 14.83
CA ARG A 225 -19.83 3.67 14.46
C ARG A 225 -20.64 2.74 15.35
N TRP A 226 -20.75 3.08 16.63
CA TRP A 226 -21.73 2.49 17.55
C TRP A 226 -22.03 3.45 18.69
N ARG A 227 -23.16 3.20 19.33
CA ARG A 227 -23.56 3.77 20.61
C ARG A 227 -24.50 2.76 21.27
N LEU A 228 -24.16 2.30 22.46
CA LEU A 228 -24.88 1.22 23.14
C LEU A 228 -24.70 1.31 24.66
N THR A 229 -25.67 0.79 25.40
CA THR A 229 -25.63 0.70 26.87
C THR A 229 -25.92 -0.72 27.33
N SER A 230 -25.35 -1.12 28.47
CA SER A 230 -25.63 -2.36 29.18
C SER A 230 -26.13 -2.05 30.59
N GLY A 231 -26.76 -3.03 31.26
CA GLY A 231 -27.37 -2.84 32.59
C GLY A 231 -28.77 -2.23 32.57
N GLY A 232 -29.22 -1.72 33.73
CA GLY A 232 -30.58 -1.21 33.94
C GLY A 232 -30.64 -0.04 34.92
N SER A 233 -31.62 0.86 34.74
CA SER A 233 -31.95 1.96 35.66
C SER A 233 -30.73 2.81 36.04
N THR A 234 -30.44 3.02 37.32
CA THR A 234 -29.28 3.81 37.78
C THR A 234 -27.94 3.06 37.74
N ALA A 235 -27.89 1.88 37.12
CA ALA A 235 -26.68 1.06 36.98
C ALA A 235 -26.27 0.80 35.53
N HIS A 236 -26.79 1.59 34.58
CA HIS A 236 -26.40 1.53 33.17
C HIS A 236 -24.92 1.84 32.94
N TYR A 237 -24.36 1.27 31.87
CA TYR A 237 -22.99 1.48 31.45
C TYR A 237 -22.91 1.62 29.93
N GLY A 238 -22.58 2.83 29.46
CA GLY A 238 -22.65 3.22 28.06
C GLY A 238 -21.29 3.33 27.39
N VAL A 239 -21.26 3.04 26.09
CA VAL A 239 -20.11 3.26 25.20
C VAL A 239 -20.56 3.85 23.87
N SER A 240 -19.65 4.57 23.23
CA SER A 240 -19.76 4.95 21.84
C SER A 240 -18.40 5.02 21.19
N ALA A 241 -18.38 4.92 19.86
CA ALA A 241 -17.23 5.32 19.07
C ALA A 241 -17.65 6.06 17.82
N GLY A 242 -16.77 6.93 17.34
CA GLY A 242 -16.84 7.49 16.01
C GLY A 242 -15.44 7.73 15.45
N ASP A 243 -15.34 7.85 14.13
CA ASP A 243 -14.07 8.11 13.46
C ASP A 243 -14.07 9.36 12.57
N VAL A 244 -12.86 9.81 12.21
CA VAL A 244 -12.62 10.92 11.31
C VAL A 244 -11.21 10.83 10.72
N ALA A 245 -11.08 11.06 9.42
CA ALA A 245 -9.77 11.10 8.76
C ALA A 245 -8.97 12.34 9.21
N PHE A 246 -7.65 12.17 9.39
CA PHE A 246 -6.71 13.22 9.74
C PHE A 246 -5.55 13.23 8.75
N ALA A 247 -5.48 14.29 7.94
CA ALA A 247 -4.60 14.33 6.77
C ALA A 247 -3.11 14.54 7.11
N GLY A 248 -2.81 15.26 8.19
CA GLY A 248 -1.45 15.68 8.54
C GLY A 248 -0.76 14.80 9.58
N THR A 249 0.45 15.21 9.96
CA THR A 249 1.16 14.75 11.16
C THR A 249 0.99 15.76 12.30
N GLY A 250 1.34 15.38 13.53
CA GLY A 250 1.31 16.24 14.70
C GLY A 250 0.06 16.08 15.58
N ALA A 251 -0.18 17.07 16.44
CA ALA A 251 -1.22 17.02 17.47
C ALA A 251 -2.63 17.06 16.87
N THR A 252 -3.47 16.10 17.25
CA THR A 252 -4.86 16.00 16.78
C THR A 252 -5.80 16.89 17.60
N PRO A 253 -6.93 17.38 17.03
CA PRO A 253 -7.92 18.13 17.79
C PRO A 253 -8.62 17.26 18.84
N THR A 254 -8.77 17.76 20.06
CA THR A 254 -9.66 17.17 21.08
C THR A 254 -11.13 17.39 20.70
N ARG A 255 -11.98 16.39 20.91
CA ARG A 255 -13.43 16.45 20.65
C ARG A 255 -14.22 16.21 21.92
N THR A 256 -15.51 16.55 21.90
CA THR A 256 -16.38 16.42 23.07
C THR A 256 -17.59 15.55 22.76
N ALA A 257 -18.06 14.81 23.77
CA ALA A 257 -19.31 14.06 23.74
C ALA A 257 -20.13 14.45 24.97
N ALA A 258 -21.24 15.16 24.76
CA ALA A 258 -22.09 15.70 25.82
C ALA A 258 -23.23 14.74 26.16
N SER A 259 -23.53 14.61 27.46
CA SER A 259 -24.64 13.82 27.96
C SER A 259 -25.99 14.30 27.39
N PRO A 260 -26.81 13.43 26.78
CA PRO A 260 -28.19 13.76 26.44
C PRO A 260 -29.06 14.00 27.69
N THR A 261 -28.67 13.42 28.82
CA THR A 261 -29.41 13.43 30.09
C THR A 261 -28.87 14.45 31.10
N SER A 262 -27.82 15.20 30.73
CA SER A 262 -27.04 16.07 31.64
C SER A 262 -26.47 15.36 32.88
N SER A 263 -26.38 14.03 32.86
CA SER A 263 -25.90 13.22 33.98
C SER A 263 -24.39 13.44 34.20
N SER A 264 -24.01 13.89 35.39
CA SER A 264 -22.60 14.08 35.75
C SER A 264 -22.05 12.86 36.46
N SER A 265 -21.21 12.10 35.76
CA SER A 265 -20.66 10.83 36.23
C SER A 265 -19.29 10.57 35.61
N GLU A 266 -18.63 9.51 36.10
CA GLU A 266 -17.31 9.08 35.69
C GLU A 266 -17.32 8.59 34.23
N TRP A 267 -16.40 9.15 33.45
CA TRP A 267 -16.21 8.84 32.05
C TRP A 267 -14.72 8.65 31.71
N LEU A 268 -14.51 7.94 30.62
CA LEU A 268 -13.23 7.61 30.05
C LEU A 268 -13.37 7.78 28.53
N ALA A 269 -12.46 8.54 27.93
CA ALA A 269 -12.37 8.75 26.50
C ALA A 269 -10.99 8.31 26.00
N GLN A 270 -10.95 7.60 24.88
CA GLN A 270 -9.72 7.06 24.29
C GLN A 270 -9.66 7.52 22.84
N THR A 271 -8.48 7.90 22.36
CA THR A 271 -8.24 8.19 20.94
C THR A 271 -7.14 7.28 20.47
N ILE A 272 -7.34 6.65 19.31
CA ILE A 272 -6.28 5.98 18.55
C ILE A 272 -6.18 6.64 17.18
N ALA A 273 -4.96 6.74 16.65
CA ALA A 273 -4.72 7.04 15.25
C ALA A 273 -4.34 5.73 14.55
N LEU A 274 -5.16 5.29 13.59
CA LEU A 274 -4.86 4.15 12.75
C LEU A 274 -3.90 4.58 11.64
N ARG A 275 -2.78 3.85 11.52
CA ARG A 275 -1.73 4.08 10.52
C ARG A 275 -2.17 3.54 9.15
N PRO A 276 -2.11 4.32 8.07
CA PRO A 276 -2.42 3.81 6.75
C PRO A 276 -1.34 2.81 6.28
N ASP A 277 -1.73 1.84 5.47
CA ASP A 277 -0.81 0.82 4.97
C ASP A 277 0.20 1.43 3.97
N PRO A 278 1.52 1.36 4.21
CA PRO A 278 2.51 1.88 3.27
C PRO A 278 2.42 1.12 1.94
N GLN A 279 2.26 1.85 0.84
CA GLN A 279 2.28 1.26 -0.50
C GLN A 279 3.72 1.25 -1.03
N GLN A 280 4.00 0.33 -1.94
CA GLN A 280 5.33 0.24 -2.56
C GLN A 280 5.73 1.57 -3.20
N PRO A 281 6.98 2.03 -3.03
CA PRO A 281 7.47 3.23 -3.68
C PRO A 281 7.27 3.22 -5.20
N SER A 282 7.18 4.43 -5.74
CA SER A 282 7.14 4.68 -7.18
C SER A 282 8.16 5.73 -7.58
N ALA A 283 8.62 5.69 -8.82
CA ALA A 283 9.48 6.70 -9.43
C ALA A 283 8.68 7.49 -10.47
N VAL A 284 8.58 8.81 -10.28
CA VAL A 284 8.14 9.72 -11.33
C VAL A 284 9.38 10.08 -12.16
N LEU A 285 9.45 9.54 -13.36
CA LEU A 285 10.49 9.83 -14.35
C LEU A 285 10.06 11.04 -15.18
N THR A 286 10.88 12.07 -15.27
CA THR A 286 10.63 13.23 -16.15
C THR A 286 11.85 13.55 -16.99
N TRP A 287 11.66 13.95 -18.25
CA TRP A 287 12.75 14.32 -19.16
C TRP A 287 12.34 15.44 -20.12
N THR A 288 13.33 16.18 -20.60
CA THR A 288 13.17 17.10 -21.73
C THR A 288 13.09 16.31 -23.03
N ALA A 289 12.09 16.63 -23.86
CA ALA A 289 11.82 15.95 -25.12
C ALA A 289 13.03 15.97 -26.08
N THR A 290 13.12 14.97 -26.96
CA THR A 290 14.13 14.97 -28.03
C THR A 290 13.90 16.15 -28.99
N PRO A 291 14.96 16.86 -29.43
CA PRO A 291 14.89 17.83 -30.53
C PRO A 291 14.41 17.23 -31.87
N SER A 292 14.54 15.91 -32.06
CA SER A 292 14.07 15.21 -33.24
C SER A 292 12.53 15.07 -33.21
N SER A 293 11.83 16.13 -33.59
CA SER A 293 10.35 16.19 -33.69
C SER A 293 9.73 15.09 -34.56
N TRP A 294 10.54 14.47 -35.42
CA TRP A 294 10.17 13.34 -36.28
C TRP A 294 10.23 11.96 -35.61
N ALA A 295 10.64 11.87 -34.33
CA ALA A 295 10.65 10.63 -33.56
C ALA A 295 9.24 10.04 -33.41
N THR A 296 9.14 8.70 -33.32
CA THR A 296 7.87 8.02 -33.04
C THR A 296 7.50 8.10 -31.55
N GLY A 297 8.50 8.13 -30.68
CA GLY A 297 8.34 8.25 -29.25
C GLY A 297 9.60 7.85 -28.50
N TYR A 298 9.42 7.40 -27.25
CA TYR A 298 10.47 6.98 -26.35
C TYR A 298 10.34 5.50 -25.99
N ARG A 299 11.48 4.87 -25.73
CA ARG A 299 11.58 3.61 -24.99
C ARG A 299 12.30 3.87 -23.68
N GLY A 300 12.01 3.07 -22.68
CA GLY A 300 12.71 3.10 -21.41
C GLY A 300 13.04 1.72 -20.86
N GLU A 301 14.05 1.67 -20.02
CA GLU A 301 14.44 0.49 -19.24
C GLU A 301 14.51 0.83 -17.76
N ARG A 302 14.09 -0.12 -16.93
CA ARG A 302 14.44 -0.20 -15.50
C ARG A 302 15.47 -1.29 -15.33
N VAL A 303 16.63 -0.95 -14.79
CA VAL A 303 17.77 -1.86 -14.61
C VAL A 303 18.11 -1.96 -13.13
N VAL A 304 18.33 -3.17 -12.63
CA VAL A 304 18.80 -3.45 -11.26
C VAL A 304 20.01 -4.36 -11.35
N ALA A 305 21.10 -4.00 -10.67
CA ALA A 305 22.38 -4.73 -10.70
C ALA A 305 22.85 -5.11 -12.14
N GLY A 306 22.67 -4.20 -13.10
CA GLY A 306 23.03 -4.40 -14.51
C GLY A 306 22.05 -5.24 -15.34
N THR A 307 21.00 -5.81 -14.73
CA THR A 307 19.97 -6.61 -15.42
C THR A 307 18.72 -5.79 -15.68
N VAL A 308 18.20 -5.81 -16.91
CA VAL A 308 16.92 -5.18 -17.27
C VAL A 308 15.77 -5.93 -16.57
N GLN A 309 15.02 -5.22 -15.74
CA GLN A 309 13.87 -5.72 -14.98
C GLN A 309 12.53 -5.35 -15.63
N ALA A 310 12.46 -4.22 -16.33
CA ALA A 310 11.27 -3.80 -17.08
C ALA A 310 11.66 -2.97 -18.30
N ILE A 311 10.82 -3.01 -19.34
CA ILE A 311 10.93 -2.20 -20.55
C ILE A 311 9.60 -1.46 -20.73
N SER A 312 9.66 -0.18 -21.08
CA SER A 312 8.50 0.67 -21.34
C SER A 312 8.59 1.37 -22.70
N SER A 313 7.46 1.88 -23.17
CA SER A 313 7.38 2.72 -24.38
C SER A 313 6.33 3.80 -24.21
N ALA A 314 6.64 5.02 -24.66
CA ALA A 314 5.74 6.16 -24.63
C ALA A 314 5.69 6.84 -26.01
N PRO A 315 4.55 7.41 -26.43
CA PRO A 315 4.45 8.12 -27.69
C PRO A 315 5.25 9.43 -27.67
N MET A 316 5.54 9.98 -28.85
CA MET A 316 6.11 11.32 -28.94
C MET A 316 5.15 12.36 -28.33
N GLY A 317 5.70 13.32 -27.59
CA GLY A 317 4.95 14.27 -26.75
C GLY A 317 4.84 13.88 -25.27
N THR A 318 5.10 12.62 -24.91
CA THR A 318 5.25 12.23 -23.49
C THR A 318 6.63 12.62 -22.96
N THR A 319 6.66 13.29 -21.81
CA THR A 319 7.87 13.70 -21.08
C THR A 319 7.86 13.28 -19.61
N THR A 320 6.87 12.48 -19.21
CA THR A 320 6.72 11.96 -17.86
C THR A 320 6.11 10.55 -17.87
N VAL A 321 6.63 9.66 -17.02
CA VAL A 321 6.11 8.30 -16.77
C VAL A 321 6.28 7.99 -15.29
N THR A 322 5.26 7.39 -14.67
CA THR A 322 5.37 6.82 -13.32
C THR A 322 5.65 5.33 -13.41
N ASP A 323 6.70 4.89 -12.73
CA ASP A 323 7.05 3.48 -12.54
C ASP A 323 6.72 3.05 -11.11
N THR A 324 6.04 1.93 -10.92
CA THR A 324 5.49 1.50 -9.63
C THR A 324 6.03 0.14 -9.20
N GLY A 325 5.75 -0.23 -7.93
CA GLY A 325 6.14 -1.51 -7.38
C GLY A 325 7.64 -1.62 -7.10
N LEU A 326 8.25 -0.53 -6.66
CA LEU A 326 9.65 -0.49 -6.25
C LEU A 326 9.80 -1.06 -4.83
N VAL A 327 11.05 -1.37 -4.47
CA VAL A 327 11.44 -1.86 -3.15
C VAL A 327 12.44 -0.87 -2.55
N ASP A 328 12.18 -0.44 -1.32
CA ASP A 328 13.07 0.48 -0.60
C ASP A 328 14.49 -0.08 -0.44
N GLY A 329 15.47 0.82 -0.47
CA GLY A 329 16.90 0.47 -0.47
C GLY A 329 17.41 -0.20 -1.75
N THR A 330 16.56 -0.55 -2.71
CA THR A 330 17.00 -1.09 -4.01
C THR A 330 17.35 0.05 -4.96
N THR A 331 18.58 0.07 -5.48
CA THR A 331 19.00 1.04 -6.49
C THR A 331 18.53 0.61 -7.89
N TYR A 332 17.68 1.44 -8.49
CA TYR A 332 17.21 1.32 -9.86
C TYR A 332 17.97 2.31 -10.75
N THR A 333 18.45 1.84 -11.89
CA THR A 333 18.93 2.69 -12.99
C THR A 333 17.85 2.77 -14.05
N TYR A 334 17.47 3.98 -14.42
CA TYR A 334 16.49 4.25 -15.46
C TYR A 334 17.19 4.79 -16.70
N ARG A 335 16.82 4.25 -17.86
CA ARG A 335 17.24 4.72 -19.17
C ARG A 335 16.03 5.15 -19.97
N VAL A 336 16.14 6.24 -20.73
CA VAL A 336 15.13 6.68 -21.70
C VAL A 336 15.81 7.14 -22.98
N TRP A 337 15.36 6.64 -24.13
CA TRP A 337 15.89 7.02 -25.44
C TRP A 337 14.75 7.19 -26.46
N ALA A 338 14.97 8.04 -27.47
CA ALA A 338 14.01 8.22 -28.56
C ALA A 338 14.13 7.08 -29.59
N TYR A 339 13.02 6.74 -30.27
CA TYR A 339 13.03 5.76 -31.36
C TYR A 339 12.20 6.19 -32.58
N ARG A 340 12.55 5.66 -33.77
CA ARG A 340 11.75 5.69 -34.99
C ARG A 340 12.04 4.47 -35.86
N GLY A 341 11.09 3.54 -35.95
CA GLY A 341 11.34 2.26 -36.61
C GLY A 341 12.49 1.51 -35.92
N SER A 342 13.55 1.22 -36.68
CA SER A 342 14.80 0.63 -36.17
C SER A 342 15.83 1.65 -35.65
N TRP A 343 15.60 2.95 -35.83
CA TRP A 343 16.50 4.00 -35.36
C TRP A 343 16.27 4.27 -33.87
N VAL A 344 17.36 4.41 -33.10
CA VAL A 344 17.36 4.77 -31.69
C VAL A 344 18.40 5.87 -31.44
N SER A 345 18.15 6.73 -30.45
CA SER A 345 19.16 7.65 -29.92
C SER A 345 20.08 6.97 -28.91
N GLU A 346 21.07 7.71 -28.41
CA GLU A 346 21.71 7.43 -27.12
C GLU A 346 20.67 7.51 -25.97
N ASP A 347 20.99 6.94 -24.82
CA ASP A 347 20.14 6.91 -23.63
C ASP A 347 20.44 8.05 -22.66
N ALA A 348 19.40 8.79 -22.26
CA ALA A 348 19.45 9.56 -21.03
C ALA A 348 19.34 8.57 -19.85
N THR A 349 20.29 8.64 -18.91
CA THR A 349 20.34 7.74 -17.74
C THR A 349 20.18 8.53 -16.43
N THR A 350 19.48 7.95 -15.46
CA THR A 350 19.43 8.43 -14.07
C THR A 350 19.31 7.26 -13.09
N THR A 351 19.43 7.51 -11.79
CA THR A 351 19.32 6.49 -10.74
C THR A 351 18.46 6.95 -9.58
N LEU A 352 17.68 6.03 -9.01
CA LEU A 352 16.92 6.23 -7.79
C LEU A 352 17.10 5.04 -6.84
N THR A 353 17.30 5.33 -5.56
CA THR A 353 17.19 4.36 -4.47
C THR A 353 16.06 4.85 -3.57
N PRO A 354 14.85 4.27 -3.66
CA PRO A 354 13.72 4.73 -2.85
C PRO A 354 13.97 4.53 -1.35
N SER A 355 13.48 5.47 -0.55
CA SER A 355 13.32 5.31 0.89
C SER A 355 12.00 5.94 1.36
N CYS A 356 10.98 5.10 1.46
CA CYS A 356 9.74 5.31 2.19
C CYS A 356 9.78 4.60 3.57
#